data_AF-A0A660MB25-F1
#
_entry.id   AF-A0A660MB25-F1
#
_cell.length_a   1.000
_cell.length_b   1.000
_cell.length_c   1.000
_cell.angle_alpha   90.00
_cell.angle_beta   90.00
_cell.angle_gamma   90.00
#
_symmetry.space_group_name_H-M   'P 1'
#
loop_
_entity.id
_entity.type
_entity.pdbx_description
1 polymer ?
#
loop_
_entity_poly.entity_id
_entity_poly.type
_entity_poly.pdbx_seq_one_letter_code
_entity_poly.pdbx_strand_id
1 'polypeptide(L)'
;MAKTKKRGLDAKSDTETKVPPVKRLDITNNDISSGEITDMRLEMVLTQILNGARTAIIKQTIKQQWGIGERQAQKYIAAAKKRIKASYEEQMPDFVETQLEKINHVYYEAMKNGERANALAALKQAAQLVGAEAPTKSETTVKISGAIKGMSDDELTRIIEGVAGTESSSSDGADRAKSS
;
A
#
# COMPACT_ATOMS: atom_id res chain seq x y z
N MET A 1 -36.05 26.14 77.96
CA MET A 1 -35.70 24.71 78.05
C MET A 1 -36.84 23.88 77.48
N ALA A 2 -36.62 23.04 76.48
CA ALA A 2 -37.48 21.87 76.21
C ALA A 2 -36.74 20.88 75.29
N LYS A 3 -36.59 19.65 75.79
CA LYS A 3 -35.95 18.50 75.14
C LYS A 3 -36.93 17.80 74.18
N THR A 4 -36.40 17.43 73.02
CA THR A 4 -36.53 16.15 72.28
C THR A 4 -37.82 15.32 72.38
N LYS A 5 -38.39 14.96 71.22
CA LYS A 5 -38.95 13.62 70.99
C LYS A 5 -38.78 13.20 69.51
N LYS A 6 -38.04 12.11 69.31
CA LYS A 6 -37.84 11.41 68.03
C LYS A 6 -39.04 10.49 67.72
N ARG A 7 -39.06 10.02 66.47
CA ARG A 7 -39.58 8.73 65.92
C ARG A 7 -40.85 8.91 65.08
N GLY A 8 -40.98 8.29 63.91
CA GLY A 8 -40.15 7.27 63.28
C GLY A 8 -40.47 7.22 61.78
N LEU A 9 -39.54 6.64 61.03
CA LEU A 9 -39.81 6.09 59.70
C LEU A 9 -40.99 5.14 59.82
N ASP A 10 -41.89 5.17 58.84
CA ASP A 10 -42.45 4.00 58.16
C ASP A 10 -43.55 4.47 57.21
N ALA A 11 -43.32 4.32 55.90
CA ALA A 11 -44.31 3.76 54.95
C ALA A 11 -43.93 4.03 53.48
N LYS A 12 -43.56 2.93 52.83
CA LYS A 12 -43.91 2.56 51.44
C LYS A 12 -43.17 3.29 50.31
N SER A 13 -42.28 2.52 49.69
CA SER A 13 -41.56 2.80 48.46
C SER A 13 -42.51 2.77 47.25
N ASP A 14 -43.13 3.91 46.94
CA ASP A 14 -43.79 4.11 45.65
C ASP A 14 -42.74 4.55 44.62
N THR A 15 -41.97 3.59 44.12
CA THR A 15 -41.20 3.78 42.88
C THR A 15 -41.47 2.62 41.93
N GLU A 16 -42.72 2.49 41.49
CA GLU A 16 -42.98 1.91 40.17
C GLU A 16 -42.55 2.92 39.09
N THR A 17 -41.25 3.17 38.96
CA THR A 17 -40.73 3.67 37.70
C THR A 17 -40.90 2.53 36.71
N LYS A 18 -42.00 2.57 35.96
CA LYS A 18 -42.27 1.70 34.82
C LYS A 18 -41.24 2.02 33.73
N VAL A 19 -40.03 1.50 33.90
CA VAL A 19 -38.99 1.58 32.88
C VAL A 19 -39.54 0.83 31.68
N PRO A 20 -39.74 1.49 30.52
CA PRO A 20 -40.21 0.79 29.34
C PRO A 20 -39.22 -0.33 29.03
N PRO A 21 -39.70 -1.52 28.64
CA PRO A 21 -38.81 -2.63 28.32
C PRO A 21 -37.86 -2.16 27.22
N VAL A 22 -36.56 -2.19 27.52
CA VAL A 22 -35.52 -1.96 26.52
C VAL A 22 -35.79 -3.00 25.43
N LYS A 23 -36.28 -2.54 24.28
CA LYS A 23 -36.32 -3.38 23.07
C LYS A 23 -34.89 -3.85 22.88
N ARG A 24 -34.63 -5.13 23.16
CA ARG A 24 -33.42 -5.76 22.68
C ARG A 24 -33.55 -5.64 21.17
N LEU A 25 -32.72 -4.79 20.56
CA LEU A 25 -32.54 -4.80 19.12
C LEU A 25 -31.90 -6.16 18.86
N ASP A 26 -32.73 -7.16 18.60
CA ASP A 26 -32.32 -8.43 18.06
C ASP A 26 -31.86 -8.14 16.63
N ILE A 27 -30.64 -7.60 16.50
CA ILE A 27 -29.93 -7.52 15.24
C ILE A 27 -29.55 -8.97 14.93
N THR A 28 -30.51 -9.71 14.38
CA THR A 28 -30.21 -10.99 13.75
C THR A 28 -29.17 -10.71 12.68
N ASN A 29 -28.09 -11.50 12.67
CA ASN A 29 -26.87 -11.33 11.87
C ASN A 29 -27.06 -11.36 10.33
N ASN A 30 -28.20 -10.92 9.80
CA ASN A 30 -28.62 -11.13 8.41
C ASN A 30 -29.08 -9.84 7.70
N ASP A 31 -28.98 -8.67 8.34
CA ASP A 31 -29.45 -7.40 7.74
C ASP A 31 -28.39 -6.70 6.87
N ILE A 32 -27.18 -7.26 6.78
CA ILE A 32 -26.13 -6.70 5.93
C ILE A 32 -26.34 -7.22 4.51
N SER A 33 -26.59 -6.30 3.56
CA SER A 33 -26.72 -6.65 2.15
C SER A 33 -25.45 -7.37 1.67
N SER A 34 -25.59 -8.37 0.79
CA SER A 34 -24.44 -9.09 0.25
C SER A 34 -23.39 -8.16 -0.39
N GLY A 35 -23.81 -6.99 -0.87
CA GLY A 35 -22.91 -5.94 -1.37
C GLY A 35 -22.08 -5.26 -0.28
N GLU A 36 -22.70 -4.91 0.85
CA GLU A 36 -22.01 -4.28 1.99
C GLU A 36 -20.98 -5.22 2.62
N ILE A 37 -21.30 -6.52 2.69
CA ILE A 37 -20.33 -7.55 3.12
C ILE A 37 -19.12 -7.58 2.18
N THR A 38 -19.33 -7.47 0.87
CA THR A 38 -18.22 -7.46 -0.09
C THR A 38 -17.37 -6.21 0.00
N ASP A 39 -17.98 -5.06 0.28
CA ASP A 39 -17.28 -3.79 0.42
C ASP A 39 -16.44 -3.76 1.70
N MET A 40 -17.00 -4.18 2.84
CA MET A 40 -16.24 -4.34 4.09
C MET A 40 -15.03 -5.26 3.92
N ARG A 41 -15.20 -6.36 3.18
CA ARG A 41 -14.10 -7.29 2.88
C ARG A 41 -13.03 -6.65 2.01
N LEU A 42 -13.43 -5.87 1.00
CA LEU A 42 -12.51 -5.15 0.14
C LEU A 42 -11.72 -4.10 0.94
N GLU A 43 -12.38 -3.33 1.80
CA GLU A 43 -11.73 -2.32 2.64
C GLU A 43 -10.69 -2.94 3.58
N MET A 44 -11.02 -4.06 4.24
CA MET A 44 -10.05 -4.75 5.10
C MET A 44 -8.81 -5.22 4.31
N VAL A 45 -9.01 -5.76 3.11
CA VAL A 45 -7.91 -6.18 2.23
C VAL A 45 -7.09 -4.98 1.79
N LEU A 46 -7.74 -3.86 1.47
CA LEU A 46 -7.07 -2.62 1.10
C LEU A 46 -6.20 -2.10 2.26
N THR A 47 -6.71 -2.06 3.49
CA THR A 47 -5.93 -1.69 4.67
C THR A 47 -4.72 -2.60 4.87
N GLN A 48 -4.87 -3.92 4.70
CA GLN A 48 -3.74 -4.85 4.81
C GLN A 48 -2.67 -4.60 3.74
N ILE A 49 -3.07 -4.27 2.50
CA ILE A 49 -2.12 -3.93 1.43
C ILE A 49 -1.40 -2.63 1.76
N LEU A 50 -2.11 -1.60 2.23
CA LEU A 50 -1.50 -0.31 2.62
C LEU A 50 -0.55 -0.46 3.81
N ASN A 51 -0.82 -1.38 4.73
CA ASN A 51 0.08 -1.73 5.84
C ASN A 51 1.29 -2.58 5.39
N GLY A 52 1.45 -2.86 4.10
CA GLY A 52 2.57 -3.61 3.56
C GLY A 52 2.49 -5.13 3.77
N ALA A 53 1.31 -5.68 4.07
CA ALA A 53 1.16 -7.12 4.25
C ALA A 53 1.46 -7.87 2.93
N ARG A 54 2.20 -8.97 3.03
CA ARG A 54 2.48 -9.84 1.88
C ARG A 54 1.19 -10.50 1.39
N THR A 55 1.08 -10.69 0.08
CA THR A 55 -0.09 -11.33 -0.56
C THR A 55 -0.39 -12.72 0.00
N ALA A 56 0.63 -13.50 0.38
CA ALA A 56 0.48 -14.80 1.01
C ALA A 56 -0.22 -14.70 2.38
N ILE A 57 0.14 -13.72 3.19
CA ILE A 57 -0.46 -13.46 4.51
C ILE A 57 -1.91 -13.03 4.34
N ILE A 58 -2.19 -12.12 3.40
CA ILE A 58 -3.55 -11.67 3.09
C ILE A 58 -4.44 -12.85 2.69
N LYS A 59 -3.97 -13.72 1.80
CA LYS A 59 -4.71 -14.93 1.38
C LYS A 59 -5.02 -15.85 2.57
N GLN A 60 -4.03 -16.05 3.46
CA GLN A 60 -4.21 -16.86 4.65
C GLN A 60 -5.25 -16.24 5.60
N THR A 61 -5.19 -14.94 5.84
CA THR A 61 -6.14 -14.20 6.68
C THR A 61 -7.55 -14.29 6.12
N ILE A 62 -7.73 -14.09 4.81
CA ILE A 62 -9.03 -14.21 4.12
C ILE A 62 -9.61 -15.62 4.28
N LYS A 63 -8.78 -16.65 4.11
CA LYS A 63 -9.19 -18.05 4.27
C LYS A 63 -9.61 -18.35 5.71
N GLN A 64 -8.86 -17.87 6.70
CA GLN A 64 -9.12 -18.10 8.12
C GLN A 64 -10.35 -17.34 8.63
N GLN A 65 -10.53 -16.09 8.21
CA GLN A 65 -11.61 -15.23 8.74
C GLN A 65 -12.95 -15.47 8.04
N TRP A 66 -12.95 -15.72 6.73
CA TRP A 66 -14.19 -15.75 5.94
C TRP A 66 -14.46 -17.09 5.26
N GLY A 67 -13.55 -18.06 5.37
CA GLY A 67 -13.70 -19.36 4.71
C GLY A 67 -13.71 -19.28 3.18
N ILE A 68 -13.19 -18.18 2.61
CA ILE A 68 -13.26 -17.92 1.18
C ILE A 68 -12.13 -18.64 0.43
N GLY A 69 -12.47 -19.23 -0.72
CA GLY A 69 -11.51 -19.90 -1.59
C GLY A 69 -10.50 -18.97 -2.25
N GLU A 70 -9.34 -19.49 -2.63
CA GLU A 70 -8.19 -18.69 -3.08
C GLU A 70 -8.49 -17.84 -4.33
N ARG A 71 -9.29 -18.35 -5.27
CA ARG A 71 -9.70 -17.60 -6.47
C ARG A 71 -10.45 -16.31 -6.11
N GLN A 72 -11.31 -16.37 -5.11
CA GLN A 72 -12.10 -15.22 -4.68
C GLN A 72 -11.22 -14.25 -3.86
N ALA A 73 -10.29 -14.76 -3.05
CA ALA A 73 -9.27 -13.94 -2.39
C ALA A 73 -8.42 -13.14 -3.39
N GLN A 74 -8.00 -13.76 -4.50
CA GLN A 74 -7.26 -13.08 -5.56
C GLN A 74 -8.08 -11.96 -6.23
N LYS A 75 -9.39 -12.16 -6.42
CA LYS A 75 -10.27 -11.10 -6.95
C LYS A 75 -10.31 -9.88 -6.02
N TYR A 76 -10.42 -10.08 -4.71
CA TYR A 76 -10.39 -8.97 -3.75
C TYR A 76 -9.06 -8.24 -3.75
N ILE A 77 -7.94 -8.97 -3.80
CA ILE A 77 -6.60 -8.37 -3.89
C ILE A 77 -6.46 -7.55 -5.18
N ALA A 78 -6.92 -8.07 -6.31
CA ALA A 78 -6.87 -7.35 -7.59
C ALA A 78 -7.74 -6.08 -7.56
N ALA A 79 -8.95 -6.17 -7.00
CA ALA A 79 -9.85 -5.04 -6.86
C ALA A 79 -9.27 -3.95 -5.93
N ALA A 80 -8.69 -4.36 -4.79
CA ALA A 80 -8.03 -3.44 -3.87
C ALA A 80 -6.82 -2.73 -4.53
N LYS A 81 -5.98 -3.48 -5.27
CA LYS A 81 -4.87 -2.88 -6.04
C LYS A 81 -5.34 -1.89 -7.08
N LYS A 82 -6.44 -2.19 -7.79
CA LYS A 82 -7.03 -1.27 -8.77
C LYS A 82 -7.48 0.03 -8.12
N ARG A 83 -8.10 -0.04 -6.94
CA ARG A 83 -8.55 1.14 -6.19
C ARG A 83 -7.39 1.99 -5.68
N ILE A 84 -6.32 1.35 -5.19
CA ILE A 84 -5.09 2.05 -4.81
C ILE A 84 -4.49 2.77 -6.02
N LYS A 85 -4.42 2.11 -7.17
CA LYS A 85 -3.90 2.73 -8.41
C LYS A 85 -4.73 3.94 -8.84
N ALA A 86 -6.06 3.82 -8.82
CA ALA A 86 -6.94 4.93 -9.16
C ALA A 86 -6.77 6.12 -8.21
N SER A 87 -6.71 5.86 -6.89
CA SER A 87 -6.46 6.90 -5.89
C SER A 87 -5.07 7.55 -6.07
N TYR A 88 -4.07 6.78 -6.46
CA TYR A 88 -2.74 7.31 -6.75
C TYR A 88 -2.75 8.19 -8.00
N GLU A 89 -3.38 7.74 -9.09
CA GLU A 89 -3.50 8.52 -10.33
C GLU A 89 -4.24 9.85 -10.11
N GLU A 90 -5.23 9.87 -9.22
CA GLU A 90 -5.96 11.08 -8.83
C GLU A 90 -5.10 12.04 -8.00
N GLN A 91 -4.28 11.53 -7.06
CA GLN A 91 -3.46 12.35 -6.17
C GLN A 91 -2.11 12.77 -6.77
N MET A 92 -1.69 12.11 -7.85
CA MET A 92 -0.39 12.38 -8.47
C MET A 92 -0.21 13.81 -8.96
N PRO A 93 -1.18 14.43 -9.66
CA PRO A 93 -1.05 15.82 -10.09
C PRO A 93 -0.79 16.78 -8.92
N ASP A 94 -1.59 16.69 -7.85
CA ASP A 94 -1.46 17.56 -6.67
C ASP A 94 -0.11 17.35 -5.96
N PHE A 95 0.34 16.10 -5.90
CA PHE A 95 1.66 15.77 -5.35
C PHE A 95 2.79 16.38 -6.17
N VAL A 96 2.72 16.25 -7.50
CA VAL A 96 3.71 16.82 -8.43
C VAL A 96 3.72 18.34 -8.34
N GLU A 97 2.55 18.98 -8.30
CA GLU A 97 2.41 20.43 -8.13
C GLU A 97 3.05 20.90 -6.82
N THR A 98 2.67 20.30 -5.69
CA THR A 98 3.24 20.63 -4.37
C THR A 98 4.76 20.48 -4.35
N GLN A 99 5.30 19.48 -5.03
CA GLN A 99 6.73 19.25 -5.07
C GLN A 99 7.45 20.22 -6.02
N LEU A 100 6.83 20.58 -7.15
CA LEU A 100 7.30 21.64 -8.04
C LEU A 100 7.36 23.00 -7.32
N GLU A 101 6.34 23.34 -6.53
CA GLU A 101 6.33 24.58 -5.75
C GLU A 101 7.50 24.67 -4.78
N LYS A 102 7.79 23.58 -4.06
CA LYS A 102 8.95 23.51 -3.15
C LYS A 102 10.27 23.67 -3.90
N ILE A 103 10.42 23.03 -5.06
CA ILE A 103 11.62 23.15 -5.89
C ILE A 103 11.77 24.58 -6.41
N ASN A 104 10.67 25.20 -6.86
CA ASN A 104 10.65 26.58 -7.30
C ASN A 104 11.04 27.55 -6.18
N HIS A 105 10.56 27.31 -4.95
CA HIS A 105 10.97 28.09 -3.79
C HIS A 105 12.49 28.04 -3.57
N VAL A 106 13.07 26.83 -3.56
CA VAL A 106 14.52 26.63 -3.44
C VAL A 106 15.28 27.33 -4.57
N TYR A 107 14.76 27.27 -5.80
CA TYR A 107 15.34 27.97 -6.95
C TYR A 107 15.38 29.49 -6.72
N TYR A 108 14.28 30.10 -6.30
CA TYR A 108 14.22 31.55 -6.07
C TYR A 108 15.14 32.00 -4.93
N GLU A 109 15.21 31.24 -3.83
CA GLU A 109 16.12 31.53 -2.73
C GLU A 109 17.59 31.40 -3.15
N ALA A 110 17.95 30.33 -3.86
CA ALA A 110 19.30 30.14 -4.38
C ALA A 110 19.70 31.25 -5.36
N MET A 111 18.79 31.68 -6.24
CA MET A 111 19.02 32.80 -7.15
C MET A 111 19.21 34.13 -6.41
N LYS A 112 18.41 34.38 -5.36
CA LYS A 112 18.52 35.59 -4.52
C LYS A 112 19.85 35.64 -3.77
N ASN A 113 20.35 34.49 -3.32
CA ASN A 113 21.62 34.38 -2.58
C ASN A 113 22.85 34.28 -3.50
N GLY A 114 22.67 34.26 -4.83
CA GLY A 114 23.76 34.14 -5.80
C GLY A 114 24.31 32.72 -5.96
N GLU A 115 23.68 31.72 -5.35
CA GLU A 115 24.08 30.30 -5.38
C GLU A 115 23.60 29.61 -6.67
N ARG A 116 24.20 30.00 -7.80
CA ARG A 116 23.81 29.53 -9.14
C ARG A 116 23.87 28.01 -9.32
N ALA A 117 24.78 27.33 -8.61
CA ALA A 117 24.89 25.87 -8.65
C ALA A 117 23.65 25.19 -8.05
N ASN A 118 23.14 25.70 -6.94
CA ASN A 118 21.95 25.18 -6.27
C ASN A 118 20.68 25.48 -7.07
N ALA A 119 20.60 26.66 -7.69
CA ALA A 119 19.52 27.02 -8.60
C ALA A 119 19.46 26.06 -9.82
N LEU A 120 20.61 25.73 -10.41
CA LEU A 120 20.70 24.79 -11.52
C LEU A 120 20.31 23.36 -11.09
N ALA A 121 20.70 22.93 -9.89
CA ALA A 121 20.30 21.64 -9.35
C ALA A 121 18.78 21.55 -9.15
N ALA A 122 18.15 22.61 -8.63
CA ALA A 122 16.70 22.69 -8.46
C ALA A 122 15.97 22.60 -9.82
N LEU A 123 16.44 23.30 -10.84
CA LEU A 123 15.86 23.22 -12.19
C LEU A 123 15.95 21.81 -12.80
N LYS A 124 17.09 21.13 -12.63
CA LYS A 124 17.24 19.74 -13.07
C LYS A 124 16.26 18.81 -12.36
N GLN A 125 16.11 18.95 -11.05
CA GLN A 125 15.14 18.18 -10.26
C GLN A 125 13.69 18.43 -10.72
N ALA A 126 13.33 19.68 -11.02
CA ALA A 126 12.01 19.99 -11.59
C ALA A 126 11.80 19.33 -12.96
N ALA A 127 12.80 19.38 -13.84
CA ALA A 127 12.73 18.77 -15.16
C ALA A 127 12.65 17.24 -15.10
N GLN A 128 13.34 16.59 -14.15
CA GLN A 128 13.23 15.15 -13.88
C GLN A 128 11.84 14.78 -13.37
N LEU A 129 11.28 15.57 -12.45
CA LEU A 129 9.97 15.32 -11.87
C LEU A 129 8.84 15.36 -12.90
N VAL A 130 8.93 16.27 -13.88
CA VAL A 130 7.95 16.42 -14.97
C VAL A 130 8.25 15.49 -16.16
N GLY A 131 9.37 14.75 -16.13
CA GLY A 131 9.78 13.88 -17.24
C GLY A 131 10.27 14.63 -18.48
N ALA A 132 10.65 15.89 -18.34
CA ALA A 132 11.18 16.73 -19.41
C ALA A 132 12.69 16.53 -19.65
N GLU A 133 13.41 15.89 -18.72
CA GLU A 133 14.81 15.50 -18.93
C GLU A 133 14.92 14.20 -19.76
N ALA A 134 15.83 14.20 -20.74
CA ALA A 134 16.16 13.00 -21.50
C ALA A 134 16.73 11.92 -20.56
N PRO A 135 16.40 10.63 -20.77
CA PRO A 135 16.90 9.55 -19.94
C PRO A 135 18.43 9.53 -19.99
N THR A 136 19.05 9.90 -18.87
CA THR A 136 20.51 9.83 -18.73
C THR A 136 20.87 8.37 -18.50
N LYS A 137 21.66 7.80 -19.43
CA LYS A 137 22.26 6.49 -19.21
C LYS A 137 23.17 6.60 -17.99
N SER A 138 22.77 6.02 -16.87
CA SER A 138 23.68 5.83 -15.74
C SER A 138 24.56 4.63 -16.09
N GLU A 139 25.81 4.88 -16.45
CA GLU A 139 26.80 3.82 -16.55
C GLU A 139 27.11 3.34 -15.12
N THR A 140 26.51 2.22 -14.75
CA THR A 140 26.81 1.54 -13.48
C THR A 140 28.25 1.03 -13.55
N THR A 141 29.20 1.83 -13.08
CA THR A 141 30.59 1.40 -12.90
C THR A 141 30.62 0.43 -11.72
N VAL A 142 30.48 -0.86 -12.02
CA VAL A 142 30.69 -1.92 -11.02
C VAL A 142 32.17 -1.90 -10.65
N LYS A 143 32.48 -1.40 -9.46
CA LYS A 143 33.80 -1.57 -8.86
C LYS A 143 33.97 -3.05 -8.54
N ILE A 144 34.53 -3.78 -9.48
CA ILE A 144 34.90 -5.18 -9.30
C ILE A 144 35.94 -5.23 -8.18
N SER A 145 35.55 -5.81 -7.03
CA SER A 145 36.47 -6.05 -5.92
C SER A 145 37.65 -6.92 -6.37
N GLY A 146 38.82 -6.74 -5.76
CA GLY A 146 40.11 -7.31 -6.19
C GLY A 146 40.22 -8.83 -6.31
N ALA A 147 39.14 -9.59 -6.08
CA ALA A 147 39.05 -11.03 -6.30
C ALA A 147 39.11 -11.45 -7.78
N ILE A 148 38.86 -10.53 -8.72
CA ILE A 148 38.85 -10.82 -10.17
C ILE A 148 40.19 -10.45 -10.84
N LYS A 149 41.16 -9.89 -10.10
CA LYS A 149 42.46 -9.49 -10.64
C LYS A 149 43.29 -10.74 -10.97
N GLY A 150 43.03 -11.33 -12.13
CA GLY A 150 43.60 -12.59 -12.61
C GLY A 150 42.65 -13.50 -13.40
N MET A 151 41.35 -13.20 -13.48
CA MET A 151 40.40 -13.94 -14.32
C MET A 151 40.55 -13.55 -15.80
N SER A 152 40.43 -14.53 -16.70
CA SER A 152 40.43 -14.27 -18.14
C SER A 152 39.12 -13.59 -18.57
N ASP A 153 39.14 -12.85 -19.67
CA ASP A 153 37.97 -12.14 -20.20
C ASP A 153 36.77 -13.09 -20.47
N ASP A 154 37.04 -14.37 -20.74
CA ASP A 154 36.05 -15.43 -20.95
C ASP A 154 35.31 -15.84 -19.66
N GLU A 155 35.99 -15.78 -18.50
CA GLU A 155 35.37 -16.08 -17.20
C GLU A 155 34.50 -14.90 -16.73
N LEU A 156 34.95 -13.68 -17.03
CA LEU A 156 34.20 -12.45 -16.75
C LEU A 156 32.90 -12.36 -17.55
N THR A 157 32.96 -12.67 -18.84
CA THR A 157 31.78 -12.69 -19.72
C THR A 157 30.76 -13.73 -19.27
N ARG A 158 31.17 -14.94 -18.86
CA ARG A 158 30.24 -15.94 -18.30
C ARG A 158 29.55 -15.51 -17.01
N ILE A 159 30.24 -14.78 -16.12
CA ILE A 159 29.62 -14.28 -14.89
C ILE A 159 28.60 -13.19 -15.21
N ILE A 160 28.93 -12.29 -16.14
CA ILE A 160 28.03 -11.21 -16.56
C ILE A 160 26.81 -11.79 -17.30
N GLU A 161 27.01 -12.74 -18.22
CA GLU A 161 25.93 -13.41 -18.96
C GLU A 161 25.11 -14.37 -18.08
N GLY A 162 25.74 -15.06 -17.13
CA GLY A 162 25.07 -15.92 -16.16
C GLY A 162 24.17 -15.18 -15.18
N VAL A 163 24.48 -13.91 -14.89
CA VAL A 163 23.62 -13.00 -14.11
C VAL A 163 22.48 -12.42 -14.97
N ALA A 164 22.67 -12.28 -16.29
CA ALA A 164 21.64 -11.84 -17.22
C ALA A 164 20.68 -12.95 -17.70
N GLY A 165 21.01 -14.22 -17.45
CA GLY A 165 20.34 -15.39 -18.05
C GLY A 165 19.15 -16.00 -17.28
N THR A 166 18.65 -15.41 -16.19
CA THR A 166 17.48 -15.99 -15.48
C THR A 166 16.12 -15.36 -15.84
N GLU A 167 16.05 -14.56 -16.90
CA GLU A 167 14.79 -13.98 -17.36
C GLU A 167 14.51 -14.30 -18.83
N SER A 168 13.58 -15.25 -19.02
CA SER A 168 12.80 -15.54 -20.23
C SER A 168 13.43 -16.41 -21.34
N SER A 169 12.80 -17.56 -21.56
CA SER A 169 12.26 -18.04 -22.85
C SER A 169 12.53 -19.52 -23.10
N SER A 170 11.49 -20.33 -22.92
CA SER A 170 11.33 -21.60 -23.64
C SER A 170 9.83 -21.83 -23.81
N SER A 171 9.26 -21.06 -24.73
CA SER A 171 8.07 -21.43 -25.48
C SER A 171 8.51 -21.67 -26.93
N ASP A 172 8.56 -22.94 -27.34
CA ASP A 172 8.36 -23.42 -28.71
C ASP A 172 8.52 -24.96 -28.65
N GLY A 173 7.60 -25.80 -29.11
CA GLY A 173 6.64 -25.59 -30.17
C GLY A 173 7.18 -26.17 -31.47
N ALA A 174 6.94 -27.47 -31.68
CA ALA A 174 7.04 -28.21 -32.94
C ALA A 174 8.44 -28.50 -33.53
N ASP A 175 8.88 -29.76 -33.40
CA ASP A 175 9.40 -30.52 -34.54
C ASP A 175 9.31 -32.03 -34.28
N ARG A 176 8.22 -32.65 -34.74
CA ARG A 176 8.08 -34.11 -34.84
C ARG A 176 8.40 -34.48 -36.28
N ALA A 177 9.69 -34.48 -36.61
CA ALA A 177 10.20 -35.05 -37.84
C ALA A 177 10.55 -36.53 -37.63
N LYS A 178 10.28 -37.30 -38.67
CA LYS A 178 10.29 -38.77 -38.77
C LYS A 178 11.64 -39.41 -38.38
N SER A 179 11.57 -40.57 -37.73
CA SER A 179 12.55 -41.65 -37.92
C SER A 179 11.89 -43.01 -37.68
N SER A 180 11.85 -43.80 -38.76
CA SER A 180 11.84 -45.28 -38.86
C SER A 180 10.80 -46.08 -38.08
#